data_AF-A0A125WAK5-F1
#
_entry.id   AF-A0A125WAK5-F1
#
_cell.length_a   1.000
_cell.length_b   1.000
_cell.length_c   1.000
_cell.angle_alpha   90.00
_cell.angle_beta   90.00
_cell.angle_gamma   90.00
#
_symmetry.space_group_name_H-M   'P 1'
#
loop_
_entity.id
_entity.type
_entity.pdbx_description
1 polymer ?
#
loop_
_entity_poly.entity_id
_entity_poly.type
_entity_poly.pdbx_seq_one_letter_code
_entity_poly.pdbx_strand_id
1 'polypeptide(L)'
;GTAGQVLRAGVTTSGNYSGVSASATVRVKDNDQAIVTPTAEGFISVPTFNFGQVGVAGSTQQHGLKEAADYYGNGTRNPYLRIKKTQPNWSLTAQLSQPKSATDSLPTATRLLLGAAPVSSFSNYNQPTELKNAVGTTSAISLNANNTATRIITNQQFTGSNIYQLDFTFNNVKLEVPANQGVKGQQYQAVITWNLVTGP
;
A
#
# COMPACT_ATOMS: atom_id res chain seq x y z
N GLY A 1 1.02 -2.58 22.22
CA GLY A 1 0.34 -1.51 21.46
C GLY A 1 -0.19 -2.10 20.17
N THR A 2 -1.27 -1.54 19.64
CA THR A 2 -1.80 -1.97 18.34
C THR A 2 -0.87 -1.49 17.23
N ALA A 3 -0.57 -2.32 16.24
CA ALA A 3 0.30 -1.93 15.13
C ALA A 3 -0.28 -0.70 14.39
N GLY A 4 0.58 0.27 14.09
CA GLY A 4 0.20 1.58 13.56
C GLY A 4 -0.26 2.60 14.61
N GLN A 5 -0.45 2.24 15.88
CA GLN A 5 -0.85 3.18 16.94
C GLN A 5 0.24 4.20 17.23
N VAL A 6 -0.13 5.47 17.43
CA VAL A 6 0.77 6.53 17.91
C VAL A 6 0.65 6.67 19.42
N LEU A 7 1.76 6.60 20.13
CA LEU A 7 1.85 6.72 21.58
C LEU A 7 2.67 7.96 21.95
N ARG A 8 2.34 8.56 23.10
CA ARG A 8 3.16 9.63 23.69
C ARG A 8 4.34 9.00 24.44
N ALA A 9 5.56 9.41 24.10
CA ALA A 9 6.77 9.08 24.83
C ALA A 9 7.10 10.23 25.78
N GLY A 10 7.14 9.94 27.08
CA GLY A 10 7.66 10.85 28.09
C GLY A 10 9.16 10.64 28.25
N VAL A 11 9.93 11.73 28.28
CA VAL A 11 11.35 11.70 28.63
C VAL A 11 11.52 12.43 29.95
N THR A 12 12.05 11.74 30.96
CA THR A 12 12.43 12.35 32.24
C THR A 12 13.94 12.48 32.28
N THR A 13 14.44 13.70 32.46
CA THR A 13 15.87 13.99 32.62
C THR A 13 16.11 14.58 34.02
N SER A 14 17.19 14.19 34.71
CA SER A 14 17.58 14.74 36.00
C SER A 14 18.90 15.53 35.91
N GLY A 15 18.96 16.68 36.59
CA GLY A 15 20.10 17.62 36.61
C GLY A 15 19.65 19.06 36.89
N ASN A 16 20.59 19.99 37.04
CA ASN A 16 20.29 21.42 37.21
C ASN A 16 19.87 22.06 35.88
N TYR A 17 18.63 21.80 35.47
CA TYR A 17 18.03 22.40 34.28
C TYR A 17 16.84 23.27 34.69
N SER A 18 16.76 24.51 34.22
CA SER A 18 15.56 25.32 34.37
C SER A 18 14.54 24.94 33.28
N GLY A 19 13.60 24.06 33.63
CA GLY A 19 12.37 23.85 32.86
C GLY A 19 12.52 23.09 31.53
N VAL A 20 13.06 21.86 31.56
CA VAL A 20 13.07 20.99 30.36
C VAL A 20 11.82 20.11 30.38
N SER A 21 10.96 20.29 29.39
CA SER A 21 9.92 19.31 29.04
C SER A 21 10.12 18.88 27.59
N ALA A 22 10.23 17.57 27.37
CA ALA A 22 10.32 16.98 26.04
C ALA A 22 9.20 15.95 25.89
N SER A 23 8.32 16.16 24.92
CA SER A 23 7.33 15.17 24.51
C SER A 23 7.65 14.70 23.11
N ALA A 24 7.89 13.40 22.95
CA ALA A 24 8.01 12.76 21.65
C ALA A 24 6.78 11.90 21.39
N THR A 25 6.51 11.59 20.13
CA THR A 25 5.53 10.57 19.74
C THR A 25 6.25 9.40 19.11
N VAL A 26 5.85 8.18 19.44
CA VAL A 26 6.35 6.95 18.80
C VAL A 26 5.19 6.24 18.11
N ARG A 27 5.40 5.75 16.88
CA ARG A 27 4.42 4.91 16.20
C ARG A 27 4.83 3.45 16.36
N VAL A 28 3.91 2.60 16.83
CA VAL A 28 4.10 1.16 16.86
C VAL A 28 4.26 0.67 15.42
N LYS A 29 5.39 0.02 15.14
CA LYS A 29 5.74 -0.45 13.81
C LYS A 29 4.71 -1.45 13.29
N ASP A 30 4.35 -1.33 12.02
CA ASP A 30 3.66 -2.38 11.27
C ASP A 30 4.69 -3.46 10.90
N ASN A 31 4.45 -4.71 11.31
CA ASN A 31 5.38 -5.82 11.03
C ASN A 31 5.42 -6.18 9.55
N ASP A 32 4.32 -5.90 8.86
CA ASP A 32 4.01 -6.26 7.48
C ASP A 32 4.36 -5.18 6.46
N GLN A 33 4.52 -3.93 6.90
CA GLN A 33 4.69 -2.82 5.98
C GLN A 33 5.54 -1.68 6.55
N ALA A 34 6.49 -1.20 5.76
CA ALA A 34 7.34 -0.10 6.15
C ALA A 34 6.55 1.23 6.12
N ILE A 35 6.52 1.91 7.27
CA ILE A 35 6.07 3.29 7.36
C ILE A 35 7.30 4.19 7.35
N VAL A 36 7.36 5.10 6.40
CA VAL A 36 8.35 6.18 6.37
C VAL A 36 7.69 7.51 6.71
N THR A 37 8.45 8.45 7.26
CA THR A 37 7.99 9.84 7.43
C THR A 37 8.45 10.63 6.21
N PRO A 38 7.58 10.91 5.22
CA PRO A 38 7.98 11.65 4.04
C PRO A 38 8.28 13.11 4.42
N THR A 39 9.46 13.57 4.01
CA THR A 39 9.95 14.95 4.20
C THR A 39 9.18 15.95 3.34
N ALA A 40 8.61 15.53 2.21
CA ALA A 40 7.75 16.31 1.32
C ALA A 40 6.40 15.61 1.04
N GLU A 41 5.66 16.04 0.02
CA GLU A 41 4.57 15.25 -0.55
C GLU A 41 5.10 13.92 -1.10
N GLY A 42 4.34 12.84 -0.98
CA GLY A 42 4.79 11.52 -1.43
C GLY A 42 4.14 10.36 -0.68
N PHE A 43 4.76 9.20 -0.80
CA PHE A 43 4.28 7.96 -0.18
C PHE A 43 4.81 7.81 1.25
N ILE A 44 3.89 7.57 2.18
CA ILE A 44 4.19 7.17 3.55
C ILE A 44 4.43 5.67 3.63
N SER A 45 3.67 4.90 2.86
CA SER A 45 3.71 3.44 2.84
C SER A 45 3.23 2.94 1.48
N VAL A 46 3.91 1.93 0.94
CA VAL A 46 3.61 1.29 -0.34
C VAL A 46 3.46 -0.21 -0.14
N PRO A 47 2.37 -0.85 -0.61
CA PRO A 47 2.14 -2.26 -0.36
C PRO A 47 3.03 -3.13 -1.23
N THR A 48 3.36 -4.31 -0.72
CA THR A 48 3.88 -5.41 -1.53
C THR A 48 2.75 -6.42 -1.72
N PHE A 49 2.83 -7.27 -2.73
CA PHE A 49 1.84 -8.32 -2.91
C PHE A 49 2.55 -9.63 -3.19
N ASN A 50 2.41 -10.59 -2.27
CA ASN A 50 3.01 -11.90 -2.37
C ASN A 50 1.89 -12.93 -2.55
N PHE A 51 1.94 -13.65 -3.68
CA PHE A 51 0.97 -14.69 -4.04
C PHE A 51 1.48 -16.10 -3.71
N GLY A 52 2.67 -16.21 -3.10
CA GLY A 52 3.34 -17.47 -2.85
C GLY A 52 3.72 -18.19 -4.13
N GLN A 53 3.81 -19.51 -4.05
CA GLN A 53 4.02 -20.35 -5.22
C GLN A 53 2.67 -20.57 -5.92
N VAL A 54 2.60 -20.18 -7.19
CA VAL A 54 1.44 -20.42 -8.04
C VAL A 54 1.76 -21.50 -9.06
N GLY A 55 0.81 -22.41 -9.32
CA GLY A 55 0.98 -23.50 -10.28
C GLY A 55 0.70 -23.07 -11.72
N VAL A 56 1.26 -23.82 -12.68
CA VAL A 56 0.90 -23.70 -14.10
C VAL A 56 -0.41 -24.46 -14.34
N ALA A 57 -1.38 -23.83 -14.97
CA ALA A 57 -2.69 -24.42 -15.25
C ALA A 57 -3.03 -24.35 -16.74
N GLY A 58 -3.80 -25.32 -17.22
CA GLY A 58 -4.27 -25.37 -18.62
C GLY A 58 -5.33 -24.31 -18.98
N SER A 59 -5.77 -23.51 -18.01
CA SER A 59 -6.73 -22.42 -18.15
C SER A 59 -6.25 -21.20 -17.37
N THR A 60 -6.84 -20.03 -17.65
CA THR A 60 -6.57 -18.81 -16.88
C THR A 60 -6.95 -19.03 -15.42
N GLN A 61 -6.06 -18.63 -14.50
CA GLN A 61 -6.26 -18.76 -13.06
C GLN A 61 -6.11 -17.43 -12.36
N GLN A 62 -6.82 -17.27 -11.25
CA GLN A 62 -6.66 -16.15 -10.32
C GLN A 62 -6.15 -16.67 -8.98
N HIS A 63 -5.00 -16.15 -8.55
CA HIS A 63 -4.35 -16.56 -7.31
C HIS A 63 -4.53 -15.48 -6.25
N GLY A 64 -4.98 -15.86 -5.05
CA GLY A 64 -5.08 -14.95 -3.91
C GLY A 64 -3.72 -14.65 -3.27
N LEU A 65 -3.67 -13.58 -2.48
CA LEU A 65 -2.50 -13.30 -1.64
C LEU A 65 -2.20 -14.47 -0.71
N LYS A 66 -0.92 -14.68 -0.44
CA LYS A 66 -0.44 -15.67 0.51
C LYS A 66 -0.89 -15.28 1.91
N GLU A 67 -1.60 -16.18 2.56
CA GLU A 67 -1.87 -16.10 4.00
C GLU A 67 -0.59 -16.46 4.76
N ALA A 68 -0.09 -15.50 5.54
CA ALA A 68 1.03 -15.71 6.46
C ALA A 68 0.90 -14.74 7.65
N ALA A 69 1.20 -15.25 8.85
CA ALA A 69 1.08 -14.49 10.10
C ALA A 69 1.90 -13.18 10.07
N ASP A 70 3.12 -13.23 9.53
CA ASP A 70 4.02 -12.08 9.44
C ASP A 70 3.74 -11.14 8.26
N TYR A 71 2.87 -11.54 7.32
CA TYR A 71 2.70 -10.80 6.07
C TYR A 71 1.50 -9.87 6.05
N TYR A 72 0.31 -10.33 6.49
CA TYR A 72 -0.88 -9.49 6.62
C TYR A 72 -1.78 -9.99 7.76
N GLY A 73 -1.16 -10.35 8.90
CA GLY A 73 -1.88 -10.89 10.05
C GLY A 73 -2.71 -12.12 9.68
N ASN A 74 -2.18 -13.00 8.82
CA ASN A 74 -2.90 -14.16 8.31
C ASN A 74 -4.24 -13.82 7.63
N GLY A 75 -4.25 -12.80 6.76
CA GLY A 75 -5.45 -12.38 6.01
C GLY A 75 -6.42 -11.47 6.78
N THR A 76 -6.16 -11.20 8.06
CA THR A 76 -6.98 -10.28 8.87
C THR A 76 -6.65 -8.81 8.66
N ARG A 77 -5.52 -8.51 7.99
CA ARG A 77 -5.08 -7.17 7.65
C ARG A 77 -5.07 -6.96 6.14
N ASN A 78 -5.38 -5.74 5.74
CA ASN A 78 -5.34 -5.32 4.34
C ASN A 78 -3.98 -4.68 4.02
N PRO A 79 -3.32 -5.06 2.91
CA PRO A 79 -2.28 -4.23 2.31
C PRO A 79 -2.81 -2.82 2.09
N TYR A 80 -1.99 -1.79 2.32
CA TYR A 80 -2.47 -0.42 2.13
C TYR A 80 -1.44 0.49 1.45
N LEU A 81 -1.90 1.46 0.67
CA LEU A 81 -1.07 2.57 0.18
C LEU A 81 -1.42 3.79 1.00
N ARG A 82 -0.43 4.44 1.62
CA ARG A 82 -0.65 5.70 2.36
C ARG A 82 0.17 6.82 1.73
N ILE A 83 -0.49 7.95 1.49
CA ILE A 83 0.10 9.12 0.85
C ILE A 83 -0.01 10.36 1.74
N LYS A 84 0.94 11.27 1.57
CA LYS A 84 0.92 12.63 2.09
C LYS A 84 0.91 13.60 0.90
N LYS A 85 -0.01 14.54 0.93
CA LYS A 85 -0.12 15.64 -0.04
C LYS A 85 -0.55 16.91 0.70
N THR A 86 -0.30 18.07 0.11
CA THR A 86 -0.68 19.38 0.65
C THR A 86 -1.54 20.16 -0.33
N GLN A 87 -1.37 19.92 -1.63
CA GLN A 87 -2.18 20.56 -2.66
C GLN A 87 -3.61 20.02 -2.74
N PRO A 88 -4.61 20.83 -3.11
CA PRO A 88 -5.97 20.35 -3.35
C PRO A 88 -6.05 19.47 -4.61
N ASN A 89 -5.33 19.86 -5.66
CA ASN A 89 -5.29 19.12 -6.91
C ASN A 89 -4.25 18.01 -6.84
N TRP A 90 -4.70 16.76 -6.93
CA TRP A 90 -3.82 15.60 -6.96
C TRP A 90 -4.48 14.41 -7.66
N SER A 91 -3.67 13.54 -8.23
CA SER A 91 -4.13 12.28 -8.80
C SER A 91 -3.12 11.17 -8.54
N LEU A 92 -3.60 9.92 -8.62
CA LEU A 92 -2.78 8.74 -8.40
C LEU A 92 -2.93 7.79 -9.58
N THR A 93 -1.79 7.34 -10.11
CA THR A 93 -1.73 6.25 -11.09
C THR A 93 -0.82 5.13 -10.59
N ALA A 94 -1.01 3.93 -11.14
CA ALA A 94 -0.14 2.79 -10.90
C ALA A 94 0.17 2.07 -12.21
N GLN A 95 1.36 1.48 -12.29
CA GLN A 95 1.84 0.66 -13.40
C GLN A 95 2.33 -0.67 -12.84
N LEU A 96 2.09 -1.77 -13.56
CA LEU A 96 2.66 -3.08 -13.24
C LEU A 96 3.68 -3.45 -14.31
N SER A 97 4.91 -3.75 -13.90
CA SER A 97 5.92 -4.29 -14.81
C SER A 97 5.59 -5.73 -15.17
N GLN A 98 6.12 -6.20 -16.29
CA GLN A 98 6.07 -7.61 -16.63
C GLN A 98 6.72 -8.45 -15.50
N PRO A 99 6.05 -9.50 -14.98
CA PRO A 99 6.65 -10.41 -14.03
C PRO A 99 7.76 -11.24 -14.68
N LYS A 100 8.95 -11.20 -14.09
CA LYS A 100 10.14 -11.91 -14.59
C LYS A 100 10.73 -12.81 -13.52
N SER A 101 11.19 -13.98 -13.95
CA SER A 101 12.09 -14.84 -13.18
C SER A 101 13.51 -14.73 -13.73
N ALA A 102 14.43 -15.56 -13.23
CA ALA A 102 15.81 -15.60 -13.73
C ALA A 102 15.91 -16.12 -15.18
N THR A 103 14.94 -16.92 -15.64
CA THR A 103 15.03 -17.66 -16.91
C THR A 103 13.79 -17.53 -17.80
N ASP A 104 12.70 -16.94 -17.29
CA ASP A 104 11.42 -16.84 -17.98
C ASP A 104 10.69 -15.53 -17.61
N SER A 105 9.67 -15.16 -18.38
CA SER A 105 8.80 -14.02 -18.09
C SER A 105 7.35 -14.37 -18.33
N LEU A 106 6.46 -14.02 -17.40
CA LEU A 106 5.03 -14.12 -17.63
C LEU A 106 4.60 -13.14 -18.74
N PRO A 107 3.53 -13.43 -19.49
CA PRO A 107 3.08 -12.57 -20.57
C PRO A 107 2.56 -11.23 -20.03
N THR A 108 2.58 -10.20 -20.88
CA THR A 108 2.02 -8.88 -20.54
C THR A 108 0.50 -8.88 -20.33
N ALA A 109 -0.17 -9.97 -20.71
CA ALA A 109 -1.57 -10.24 -20.42
C ALA A 109 -1.83 -10.69 -18.97
N THR A 110 -0.79 -10.97 -18.17
CA THR A 110 -0.93 -11.16 -16.72
C THR A 110 -1.44 -9.88 -16.08
N ARG A 111 -2.36 -10.02 -15.12
CA ARG A 111 -3.01 -8.87 -14.47
C ARG A 111 -2.92 -8.96 -12.97
N LEU A 112 -2.70 -7.82 -12.34
CA LEU A 112 -2.92 -7.64 -10.91
C LEU A 112 -4.30 -7.01 -10.71
N LEU A 113 -5.20 -7.76 -10.09
CA LEU A 113 -6.53 -7.30 -9.71
C LEU A 113 -6.46 -6.85 -8.26
N LEU A 114 -6.70 -5.57 -7.99
CA LEU A 114 -6.72 -5.03 -6.63
C LEU A 114 -8.14 -4.82 -6.10
N GLY A 115 -9.14 -4.92 -6.99
CA GLY A 115 -10.54 -4.64 -6.66
C GLY A 115 -10.80 -3.17 -6.38
N ALA A 116 -11.98 -2.87 -5.83
CA ALA A 116 -12.25 -1.54 -5.28
C ALA A 116 -11.60 -1.40 -3.90
N ALA A 117 -10.91 -0.30 -3.66
CA ALA A 117 -10.23 -0.03 -2.39
C ALA A 117 -11.00 1.01 -1.58
N PRO A 118 -11.40 0.72 -0.33
CA PRO A 118 -11.80 1.75 0.62
C PRO A 118 -10.71 2.80 0.80
N VAL A 119 -11.12 4.06 0.82
CA VAL A 119 -10.25 5.21 1.01
C VAL A 119 -10.58 5.88 2.34
N SER A 120 -9.56 6.14 3.14
CA SER A 120 -9.69 6.86 4.40
C SER A 120 -8.79 8.09 4.41
N SER A 121 -9.23 9.15 5.09
CA SER A 121 -8.40 10.29 5.46
C SER A 121 -7.94 10.21 6.91
N PHE A 122 -6.91 10.99 7.25
CA PHE A 122 -6.44 11.09 8.64
C PHE A 122 -6.49 12.53 9.15
N SER A 123 -6.96 12.68 10.38
CA SER A 123 -6.88 13.91 11.17
C SER A 123 -5.91 13.72 12.32
N ASN A 124 -5.20 14.79 12.73
CA ASN A 124 -4.14 14.73 13.74
C ASN A 124 -3.09 13.64 13.42
N TYR A 125 -2.69 13.53 12.15
CA TYR A 125 -1.75 12.51 11.72
C TYR A 125 -0.45 12.55 12.54
N ASN A 126 0.07 11.39 12.91
CA ASN A 126 1.24 11.23 13.79
C ASN A 126 1.06 11.85 15.20
N GLN A 127 -0.16 12.03 15.67
CA GLN A 127 -0.46 12.42 17.05
C GLN A 127 -1.16 11.29 17.81
N PRO A 128 -1.10 11.24 19.16
CA PRO A 128 -1.84 10.26 19.95
C PRO A 128 -3.37 10.32 19.76
N THR A 129 -3.88 11.45 19.24
CA THR A 129 -5.28 11.70 18.90
C THR A 129 -5.58 11.51 17.41
N GLU A 130 -4.76 10.72 16.71
CA GLU A 130 -4.95 10.40 15.29
C GLU A 130 -6.30 9.70 15.06
N LEU A 131 -7.05 10.21 14.07
CA LEU A 131 -8.34 9.66 13.68
C LEU A 131 -8.30 9.23 12.22
N LYS A 132 -8.76 8.01 11.94
CA LYS A 132 -8.97 7.47 10.59
C LYS A 132 -10.45 7.62 10.22
N ASN A 133 -10.75 8.35 9.16
CA ASN A 133 -12.11 8.62 8.71
C ASN A 133 -12.33 8.05 7.31
N ALA A 134 -13.39 7.27 7.10
CA ALA A 134 -13.74 6.79 5.77
C ALA A 134 -14.20 7.96 4.88
N VAL A 135 -13.70 8.03 3.64
CA VAL A 135 -14.05 9.10 2.68
C VAL A 135 -14.65 8.58 1.37
N GLY A 136 -14.54 7.29 1.09
CA GLY A 136 -15.20 6.67 -0.05
C GLY A 136 -14.48 5.40 -0.51
N THR A 137 -14.69 5.04 -1.77
CA THR A 137 -14.09 3.87 -2.42
C THR A 137 -13.59 4.23 -3.81
N THR A 138 -12.52 3.58 -4.25
CA THR A 138 -12.11 3.66 -5.66
C THR A 138 -13.04 2.84 -6.55
N SER A 139 -13.02 3.09 -7.86
CA SER A 139 -13.47 2.08 -8.83
C SER A 139 -12.62 0.81 -8.72
N ALA A 140 -13.07 -0.30 -9.33
CA ALA A 140 -12.29 -1.53 -9.37
C ALA A 140 -10.97 -1.32 -10.12
N ILE A 141 -9.85 -1.63 -9.46
CA ILE A 141 -8.50 -1.44 -9.99
C ILE A 141 -7.98 -2.75 -10.59
N SER A 142 -7.47 -2.66 -11.82
CA SER A 142 -6.77 -3.74 -12.51
C SER A 142 -5.58 -3.18 -13.26
N LEU A 143 -4.40 -3.76 -13.04
CA LEU A 143 -3.16 -3.38 -13.71
C LEU A 143 -2.74 -4.48 -14.67
N ASN A 144 -2.54 -4.13 -15.94
CA ASN A 144 -1.91 -5.03 -16.91
C ASN A 144 -0.39 -5.02 -16.71
N ALA A 145 0.26 -6.17 -16.84
CA ALA A 145 1.70 -6.38 -16.70
C ALA A 145 2.52 -5.83 -17.89
N ASN A 146 2.22 -4.62 -18.33
CA ASN A 146 2.75 -4.01 -19.55
C ASN A 146 3.27 -2.58 -19.33
N ASN A 147 3.47 -2.15 -18.08
CA ASN A 147 3.88 -0.80 -17.68
C ASN A 147 2.89 0.33 -18.08
N THR A 148 1.66 0.01 -18.48
CA THR A 148 0.67 1.04 -18.81
C THR A 148 0.14 1.70 -17.54
N ALA A 149 0.12 3.03 -17.51
CA ALA A 149 -0.41 3.79 -16.40
C ALA A 149 -1.93 3.58 -16.28
N THR A 150 -2.36 3.04 -15.15
CA THR A 150 -3.78 2.92 -14.80
C THR A 150 -4.13 3.97 -13.77
N ARG A 151 -5.20 4.71 -14.02
CA ARG A 151 -5.69 5.71 -13.07
C ARG A 151 -6.36 5.05 -11.87
N ILE A 152 -5.93 5.44 -10.69
CA ILE A 152 -6.43 4.91 -9.40
C ILE A 152 -7.35 5.94 -8.74
N ILE A 153 -6.90 7.19 -8.71
CA ILE A 153 -7.65 8.33 -8.18
C ILE A 153 -7.61 9.46 -9.20
N THR A 154 -8.78 9.98 -9.54
CA THR A 154 -8.95 11.17 -10.40
C THR A 154 -8.75 12.45 -9.60
N ASN A 155 -8.39 13.53 -10.29
CA ASN A 155 -8.27 14.82 -9.63
C ASN A 155 -9.60 15.22 -8.98
N GLN A 156 -9.54 15.82 -7.78
CA GLN A 156 -10.70 16.25 -7.00
C GLN A 156 -11.65 15.13 -6.54
N GLN A 157 -11.32 13.86 -6.74
CA GLN A 157 -12.15 12.75 -6.27
C GLN A 157 -12.25 12.68 -4.75
N PHE A 158 -11.14 12.98 -4.06
CA PHE A 158 -11.09 13.08 -2.60
C PHE A 158 -10.36 14.35 -2.19
N THR A 159 -11.02 15.15 -1.35
CA THR A 159 -10.55 16.48 -0.93
C THR A 159 -10.63 16.64 0.60
N GLY A 160 -10.10 17.73 1.13
CA GLY A 160 -10.24 18.09 2.55
C GLY A 160 -9.27 17.43 3.53
N SER A 161 -8.34 16.57 3.08
CA SER A 161 -7.28 16.03 3.94
C SER A 161 -5.92 16.05 3.25
N ASN A 162 -4.86 16.03 4.06
CA ASN A 162 -3.48 15.94 3.59
C ASN A 162 -2.96 14.50 3.56
N ILE A 163 -3.62 13.58 4.25
CA ILE A 163 -3.21 12.18 4.34
C ILE A 163 -4.35 11.30 3.91
N TYR A 164 -4.10 10.43 2.94
CA TYR A 164 -5.04 9.41 2.51
C TYR A 164 -4.42 8.02 2.58
N GLN A 165 -5.26 7.03 2.85
CA GLN A 165 -4.92 5.61 2.79
C GLN A 165 -5.93 4.89 1.91
N LEU A 166 -5.43 4.07 0.99
CA LEU A 166 -6.20 3.10 0.22
C LEU A 166 -5.94 1.74 0.85
N ASP A 167 -6.99 1.10 1.35
CA ASP A 167 -6.93 -0.26 1.90
C ASP A 167 -7.31 -1.26 0.81
N PHE A 168 -6.39 -2.11 0.38
CA PHE A 168 -6.67 -3.18 -0.58
C PHE A 168 -7.18 -4.40 0.17
N THR A 169 -8.48 -4.70 0.03
CA THR A 169 -9.09 -5.85 0.70
C THR A 169 -8.34 -7.12 0.35
N PHE A 170 -7.78 -7.81 1.35
CA PHE A 170 -6.90 -8.97 1.16
C PHE A 170 -7.50 -10.00 0.19
N ASN A 171 -8.78 -10.35 0.40
CA ASN A 171 -9.50 -11.33 -0.42
C ASN A 171 -9.76 -10.89 -1.86
N ASN A 172 -9.76 -9.58 -2.13
CA ASN A 172 -10.00 -9.03 -3.47
C ASN A 172 -8.72 -8.94 -4.29
N VAL A 173 -7.54 -8.97 -3.64
CA VAL A 173 -6.27 -8.91 -4.34
C VAL A 173 -5.97 -10.26 -4.99
N LYS A 174 -5.93 -10.28 -6.33
CA LYS A 174 -5.66 -11.47 -7.14
C LYS A 174 -4.57 -11.23 -8.18
N LEU A 175 -3.74 -12.23 -8.40
CA LEU A 175 -2.88 -12.33 -9.59
C LEU A 175 -3.58 -13.21 -10.62
N GLU A 176 -3.98 -12.63 -11.75
CA GLU A 176 -4.58 -13.35 -12.87
C GLU A 176 -3.48 -13.74 -13.88
N VAL A 177 -3.28 -15.04 -14.06
CA VAL A 177 -2.27 -15.63 -14.95
C VAL A 177 -2.99 -16.38 -16.07
N PRO A 178 -2.72 -16.07 -17.35
CA PRO A 178 -3.31 -16.79 -18.48
C PRO A 178 -2.95 -18.28 -18.50
N ALA A 179 -3.70 -19.04 -19.30
CA ALA A 179 -3.47 -20.48 -19.49
C ALA A 179 -2.05 -20.79 -19.98
N ASN A 180 -1.48 -21.89 -19.47
CA ASN A 180 -0.20 -22.47 -19.88
C ASN A 180 1.00 -21.50 -19.74
N GLN A 181 0.97 -20.60 -18.75
CA GLN A 181 2.04 -19.63 -18.52
C GLN A 181 2.90 -19.99 -17.32
N GLY A 182 4.20 -19.73 -17.45
CA GLY A 182 5.20 -19.91 -16.40
C GLY A 182 5.82 -21.32 -16.37
N VAL A 183 6.97 -21.38 -15.73
CA VAL A 183 7.77 -22.58 -15.46
C VAL A 183 7.73 -22.96 -13.99
N LYS A 184 7.50 -24.25 -13.70
CA LYS A 184 7.48 -24.80 -12.34
C LYS A 184 8.80 -24.54 -11.61
N GLY A 185 8.71 -24.08 -10.36
CA GLY A 185 9.87 -23.82 -9.50
C GLY A 185 10.54 -22.46 -9.72
N GLN A 186 10.07 -21.66 -10.68
CA GLN A 186 10.52 -20.28 -10.87
C GLN A 186 9.75 -19.32 -9.95
N GLN A 187 10.44 -18.27 -9.49
CA GLN A 187 9.84 -17.14 -8.79
C GLN A 187 9.78 -15.94 -9.74
N TYR A 188 8.57 -15.45 -9.99
CA TYR A 188 8.33 -14.27 -10.82
C TYR A 188 8.18 -13.04 -9.93
N GLN A 189 8.88 -11.97 -10.29
CA GLN A 189 8.83 -10.69 -9.59
C GLN A 189 8.40 -9.60 -10.57
N ALA A 190 7.51 -8.74 -10.10
CA ALA A 190 7.08 -7.54 -10.80
C ALA A 190 7.16 -6.34 -9.86
N VAL A 191 7.36 -5.17 -10.45
CA VAL A 191 7.38 -3.88 -9.76
C VAL A 191 6.06 -3.19 -10.01
N ILE A 192 5.49 -2.63 -8.93
CA ILE A 192 4.37 -1.70 -9.04
C ILE A 192 4.91 -0.29 -8.85
N THR A 193 4.81 0.52 -9.89
CA THR A 193 5.22 1.92 -9.84
C THR A 193 4.00 2.78 -9.56
N TRP A 194 3.94 3.36 -8.36
CA TRP A 194 2.92 4.32 -7.98
C TRP A 194 3.39 5.74 -8.29
N ASN A 195 2.56 6.52 -8.98
CA ASN A 195 2.86 7.90 -9.32
C ASN A 195 1.80 8.82 -8.73
N LEU A 196 2.21 9.62 -7.75
CA LEU A 196 1.43 10.71 -7.18
C LEU A 196 1.75 11.98 -7.96
N VAL A 197 0.75 12.56 -8.60
CA VAL A 197 0.86 13.86 -9.27
C VAL A 197 0.13 14.87 -8.42
N THR A 198 0.81 15.93 -8.02
CA THR A 198 0.22 17.08 -7.31
C THR A 198 0.35 18.32 -8.18
N GLY A 199 -0.66 19.18 -8.15
CA GLY A 199 -0.68 20.44 -8.87
C GLY A 199 -1.21 21.56 -7.96
N PRO A 200 -0.85 22.82 -8.23
CA PRO A 200 -1.41 23.97 -7.52
C PRO A 200 -2.94 24.04 -7.64
#